data_AF-A0A485AM82-F1
#
_entry.id   AF-A0A485AM82-F1
#
_cell.length_a   1.000
_cell.length_b   1.000
_cell.length_c   1.000
_cell.angle_alpha   90.00
_cell.angle_beta   90.00
_cell.angle_gamma   90.00
#
_symmetry.space_group_name_H-M   'P 1'
#
loop_
_entity.id
_entity.type
_entity.pdbx_description
1 polymer ?
#
loop_
_entity_poly.entity_id
_entity_poly.type
_entity_poly.pdbx_seq_one_letter_code
_entity_poly.pdbx_strand_id
1 'polypeptide(L)'
;MSQVSAEFIPTRVAILTISNRRGEEDDTSGHFLRDSAQEAGHQIVDKAIVKENRYQIRAQVSAWIARDDVQVVLITGGDRFDRRRSGP
;
A
#
# COMPACT_ATOMS: atom_id res chain seq x y z
N MET A 1 -26.86 -1.66 0.02
CA MET A 1 -27.31 -0.65 -0.96
C MET A 1 -26.06 0.04 -1.47
N SER A 2 -25.65 -0.21 -2.71
CA SER A 2 -24.56 0.53 -3.33
C SER A 2 -25.13 1.83 -3.90
N GLN A 3 -24.74 2.97 -3.32
CA GLN A 3 -25.04 4.27 -3.88
C GLN A 3 -23.92 4.64 -4.84
N VAL A 4 -24.26 4.97 -6.08
CA VAL A 4 -23.31 5.38 -7.11
C VAL A 4 -23.23 6.90 -7.12
N SER A 5 -22.02 7.44 -6.98
CA SER A 5 -21.77 8.87 -7.13
C SER A 5 -21.74 9.26 -8.60
N ALA A 6 -22.29 10.42 -8.94
CA ALA A 6 -22.19 11.00 -10.29
C ALA A 6 -20.82 11.67 -10.51
N GLU A 7 -20.11 12.01 -9.44
CA GLU A 7 -18.83 12.70 -9.46
C GLU A 7 -17.71 11.81 -8.92
N PHE A 8 -16.48 12.07 -9.38
CA PHE A 8 -15.29 11.43 -8.85
C PHE A 8 -15.00 11.94 -7.44
N ILE A 9 -14.79 11.01 -6.50
CA ILE A 9 -14.44 11.32 -5.12
C ILE A 9 -13.02 10.81 -4.86
N PRO A 10 -12.02 11.71 -4.69
CA PRO A 10 -10.67 11.32 -4.33
C PRO A 10 -10.64 10.52 -3.03
N THR A 11 -9.84 9.46 -2.99
CA THR A 11 -9.58 8.68 -1.78
C THR A 11 -8.16 8.93 -1.31
N ARG A 12 -7.95 8.83 -0.01
CA ARG A 12 -6.62 8.93 0.62
C ARG A 12 -5.98 7.55 0.74
N VAL A 13 -4.90 7.36 0.02
CA VAL A 13 -4.24 6.07 -0.21
C VAL A 13 -2.87 6.06 0.47
N ALA A 14 -2.58 4.98 1.18
CA ALA A 14 -1.24 4.65 1.66
C ALA A 14 -0.67 3.46 0.86
N ILE A 15 0.62 3.50 0.53
CA ILE A 15 1.29 2.49 -0.29
C ILE A 15 2.40 1.79 0.50
N LEU A 16 2.34 0.47 0.60
CA LEU A 16 3.36 -0.37 1.23
C LEU A 16 4.07 -1.26 0.22
N THR A 17 5.38 -1.08 0.11
CA THR A 17 6.24 -2.01 -0.63
C THR A 17 6.90 -2.99 0.35
N ILE A 18 6.72 -4.29 0.13
CA ILE A 18 7.40 -5.35 0.88
C ILE A 18 8.59 -5.85 0.08
N SER A 19 9.81 -5.58 0.56
CA SER A 19 11.04 -6.02 -0.10
C SER A 19 12.24 -6.12 0.83
N ASN A 20 13.01 -7.20 0.71
CA ASN A 20 14.27 -7.33 1.44
C ASN A 20 15.43 -6.54 0.80
N ARG A 21 15.35 -6.24 -0.50
CA ARG A 21 16.45 -5.67 -1.28
C ARG A 21 16.19 -4.27 -1.81
N ARG A 22 14.93 -3.95 -2.11
CA ARG A 22 14.57 -2.66 -2.69
C ARG A 22 14.60 -1.57 -1.62
N GLY A 23 15.07 -0.39 -2.00
CA GLY A 23 14.88 0.89 -1.34
C GLY A 23 14.00 1.80 -2.19
N GLU A 24 13.98 3.10 -1.86
CA GLU A 24 13.11 4.05 -2.58
C GLU A 24 13.55 4.27 -4.02
N GLU A 25 14.84 4.11 -4.34
CA GLU A 25 15.39 4.34 -5.69
C GLU A 25 15.01 3.27 -6.71
N ASP A 26 14.76 2.03 -6.27
CA ASP A 26 14.46 0.87 -7.12
C ASP A 26 13.07 0.25 -6.80
N ASP A 27 12.20 1.02 -6.13
CA ASP A 27 10.81 0.65 -5.86
C ASP A 27 9.88 0.95 -7.05
N THR A 28 10.16 0.32 -8.19
CA THR A 28 9.40 0.54 -9.44
C THR A 28 7.90 0.30 -9.27
N SER A 29 7.51 -0.72 -8.51
CA SER A 29 6.09 -1.05 -8.28
C SER A 29 5.41 -0.04 -7.36
N GLY A 30 6.07 0.39 -6.28
CA GLY A 30 5.52 1.41 -5.40
C GLY A 30 5.45 2.78 -6.07
N HIS A 31 6.41 3.13 -6.93
CA HIS A 31 6.35 4.33 -7.77
C HIS A 31 5.18 4.27 -8.75
N PHE A 32 5.05 3.16 -9.48
CA PHE A 32 3.93 2.98 -10.40
C PHE A 32 2.57 3.16 -9.70
N LEU A 33 2.37 2.52 -8.54
CA LEU A 33 1.11 2.66 -7.79
C LEU A 33 0.86 4.09 -7.33
N ARG A 34 1.91 4.79 -6.87
CA ARG A 34 1.82 6.20 -6.46
C ARG A 34 1.39 7.07 -7.64
N ASP A 35 2.12 6.95 -8.75
CA ASP A 35 1.94 7.79 -9.93
C ASP A 35 0.56 7.51 -10.56
N SER A 36 0.18 6.24 -10.75
CA SER A 36 -1.13 5.87 -11.27
C SER A 36 -2.29 6.34 -10.39
N ALA A 37 -2.16 6.25 -9.07
CA ALA A 37 -3.21 6.73 -8.17
C ALA A 37 -3.33 8.26 -8.18
N GLN A 38 -2.21 8.98 -8.29
CA GLN A 38 -2.20 10.44 -8.44
C GLN A 38 -2.79 10.87 -9.79
N GLU A 39 -2.43 10.19 -10.88
CA GLU A 39 -2.98 10.42 -12.22
C GLU A 39 -4.50 10.16 -12.27
N ALA A 40 -4.97 9.17 -11.52
CA ALA A 40 -6.40 8.91 -11.35
C ALA A 40 -7.12 9.95 -10.47
N GLY A 41 -6.42 10.88 -9.84
CA GLY A 41 -6.97 11.95 -9.01
C GLY A 41 -7.09 11.61 -7.52
N HIS A 42 -6.53 10.49 -7.06
CA HIS A 42 -6.49 10.14 -5.64
C HIS A 42 -5.32 10.84 -4.92
N GLN A 43 -5.37 10.83 -3.59
CA GLN A 43 -4.35 11.47 -2.75
C GLN A 43 -3.47 10.42 -2.09
N ILE A 44 -2.16 10.52 -2.26
CA ILE A 44 -1.21 9.68 -1.53
C ILE A 44 -0.89 10.36 -0.21
N VAL A 45 -1.33 9.76 0.89
CA VAL A 45 -1.14 10.32 2.24
C VAL A 45 0.06 9.71 2.96
N ASP A 46 0.51 8.54 2.53
CA ASP A 46 1.71 7.91 3.08
C ASP A 46 2.31 6.87 2.11
N LYS A 47 3.61 6.63 2.22
CA LYS A 47 4.32 5.57 1.51
C LYS A 47 5.41 4.99 2.40
N ALA A 48 5.48 3.66 2.49
CA ALA A 48 6.50 2.97 3.26
C ALA A 48 7.07 1.76 2.51
N ILE A 49 8.32 1.43 2.83
CA ILE A 49 8.98 0.20 2.38
C ILE A 49 9.37 -0.59 3.64
N VAL A 50 8.94 -1.85 3.73
CA VAL A 50 9.25 -2.74 4.85
C VAL A 50 9.94 -4.00 4.35
N LYS A 51 10.73 -4.64 5.24
CA LYS A 51 11.29 -5.96 4.95
C LYS A 51 10.18 -7.01 4.95
N GLU A 52 10.48 -8.18 4.41
CA GLU A 52 9.57 -9.33 4.39
C GLU A 52 9.46 -9.97 5.79
N ASN A 53 8.88 -9.20 6.71
CA ASN A 53 8.76 -9.50 8.11
C ASN A 53 7.32 -9.22 8.55
N ARG A 54 6.64 -10.29 8.98
CA ARG A 54 5.25 -10.25 9.45
C ARG A 54 4.99 -9.15 10.47
N TYR A 55 5.90 -8.92 11.41
CA TYR A 55 5.71 -7.93 12.47
C TYR A 55 5.85 -6.50 11.95
N GLN A 56 6.78 -6.25 11.04
CA GLN A 56 6.92 -4.94 10.39
C GLN A 56 5.70 -4.61 9.52
N ILE A 57 5.23 -5.58 8.73
CA ILE A 57 4.02 -5.43 7.91
C ILE A 57 2.82 -5.13 8.81
N ARG A 58 2.60 -5.93 9.85
CA ARG A 58 1.48 -5.74 10.79
C ARG A 58 1.55 -4.40 11.50
N ALA A 59 2.73 -3.99 11.95
CA ALA A 59 2.91 -2.70 12.63
C ALA A 59 2.54 -1.53 11.70
N GLN A 60 3.08 -1.52 10.47
CA GLN A 60 2.82 -0.44 9.52
C GLN A 60 1.35 -0.38 9.12
N VAL A 61 0.74 -1.51 8.79
CA VAL A 61 -0.68 -1.58 8.40
C VAL A 61 -1.57 -1.19 9.58
N SER A 62 -1.28 -1.64 10.80
CA SER A 62 -2.07 -1.28 11.99
C SER A 62 -1.97 0.21 12.29
N ALA A 63 -0.80 0.81 12.10
CA ALA A 63 -0.62 2.26 12.25
C ALA A 63 -1.50 3.03 11.25
N TRP A 64 -1.61 2.56 10.01
CA TRP A 64 -2.50 3.17 9.02
C TRP A 64 -3.98 2.90 9.27
N ILE A 65 -4.35 1.72 9.79
CA ILE A 65 -5.74 1.45 10.19
C ILE A 65 -6.21 2.42 11.29
N ALA A 66 -5.31 2.82 12.19
CA ALA A 66 -5.63 3.75 13.27
C ALA A 66 -5.61 5.23 12.86
N ARG A 67 -5.28 5.54 11.61
CA ARG A 67 -5.18 6.92 11.09
C ARG A 67 -6.48 7.35 10.40
N ASP A 68 -7.02 8.48 10.83
CA ASP A 68 -8.25 9.06 10.24
C ASP A 68 -8.07 9.54 8.79
N ASP A 69 -6.83 9.81 8.38
CA ASP A 69 -6.51 10.29 7.04
C ASP A 69 -6.25 9.15 6.04
N VAL A 70 -6.13 7.89 6.46
CA VAL A 70 -5.93 6.75 5.54
C VAL A 70 -7.26 6.05 5.26
N GLN A 71 -7.67 5.97 3.99
CA GLN A 71 -8.90 5.28 3.58
C GLN A 71 -8.62 3.97 2.85
N VAL A 72 -7.49 3.88 2.14
CA VAL A 72 -7.10 2.72 1.35
C VAL A 72 -5.63 2.40 1.62
N VAL A 73 -5.32 1.11 1.78
CA VAL A 73 -3.94 0.61 1.86
C VAL A 73 -3.69 -0.29 0.66
N LEU A 74 -2.71 0.05 -0.18
CA LEU A 74 -2.23 -0.77 -1.28
C LEU A 74 -0.90 -1.41 -0.90
N ILE A 75 -0.77 -2.72 -1.10
CA ILE A 75 0.44 -3.47 -0.75
C ILE A 75 0.98 -4.16 -2.00
N THR A 76 2.29 -4.03 -2.25
CA THR A 76 3.00 -4.69 -3.36
C THR A 76 4.26 -5.38 -2.89
N GLY A 77 4.65 -6.46 -3.55
CA GLY A 77 5.73 -7.35 -3.11
C GLY A 77 5.25 -8.45 -2.17
N GLY A 78 6.20 -9.27 -1.69
CA GLY A 78 5.88 -10.47 -0.87
C GLY A 78 5.38 -11.69 -1.66
N ASP A 79 5.26 -11.60 -2.99
CA ASP A 79 4.76 -12.70 -3.84
C ASP A 79 5.83 -13.76 -4.19
N ARG A 80 6.61 -14.17 -3.20
CA ARG A 80 7.08 -15.55 -3.22
C ARG A 80 6.17 -16.36 -2.33
N PHE A 81 5.11 -16.86 -2.95
CA PHE A 81 4.29 -17.97 -2.46
C PHE A 81 5.15 -19.26 -2.35
N ASP A 82 6.22 -19.23 -1.56
CA ASP A 82 6.81 -20.45 -1.03
C ASP A 82 5.86 -20.94 0.06
N ARG A 83 5.18 -22.06 -0.20
CA ARG A 83 4.27 -22.76 0.73
C ARG A 83 4.86 -22.99 2.13
N ARG A 84 6.16 -22.76 2.33
CA ARG A 84 6.86 -22.87 3.62
C ARG A 84 7.03 -21.58 4.41
N ARG A 85 6.70 -20.39 3.88
CA ARG A 85 6.89 -19.14 4.63
C ARG A 85 5.63 -18.27 4.67
N SER A 86 4.96 -18.38 5.80
CA SER A 86 3.93 -17.45 6.33
C SER A 86 2.59 -17.55 5.61
N GLY A 87 1.67 -18.33 6.21
CA GLY A 87 0.27 -18.44 5.81
C GLY A 87 -0.54 -17.12 5.94
N PRO A 88 -1.85 -17.20 5.65
CA PRO A 88 -2.72 -16.16 5.10
C PRO A 88 -2.70 -14.82 5.82
#